data_AF-A0A2K5KWJ0-F1
#
_entry.id   AF-A0A2K5KWJ0-F1
#
_cell.length_a   1.000
_cell.length_b   1.000
_cell.length_c   1.000
_cell.angle_alpha   90.00
_cell.angle_beta   90.00
_cell.angle_gamma   90.00
#
_symmetry.space_group_name_H-M   'P 1'
#
loop_
_entity.id
_entity.type
_entity.pdbx_description
1 polymer ?
#
loop_
_entity_poly.entity_id
_entity_poly.type
_entity_poly.pdbx_seq_one_letter_code
_entity_poly.pdbx_strand_id
1 'polypeptide(L)'
;MRLLAWQIFLAHWGGARAEPGKFWHITHLHLDPHYKVSKYPFQVCPSAGFQSVPNAGPWGDYLCDSPWALINSSIYAMKEIEPEPDFILWTGDDMPHVPDEKLGEAAVLEIVECLTQLIREVFLGAFYSEKLPGPSGAGQIVLTADMVDPGQQFQWLEDVLTNASKAGDMVYIVGNMPPGFFEKTQNKVWSQEGFNEKYLKVVQKHGCVIAGQFFRHHHTDSFQMLYDDAGQLPAPSLLLSPDPLCAPISAMFITPGVTPWKTTLPGVINGANNPAIPVFEYDRATLSLKDMVTYFMNLSQVNAQGMRRWELQYQLTKAYWVPDTSAHSVQAVLDRIAGDQGALQHYYVYNSVSYYAGVCDEAARVDVDAYTTCLYLPLLLMALLGLCTLVL
;
A
#
# COMPACT_ATOMS: atom_id res chain seq x y z
N MET A 1 -49.73 26.82 48.71
CA MET A 1 -48.44 26.11 48.53
C MET A 1 -48.54 25.24 47.28
N ARG A 2 -48.00 25.69 46.14
CA ARG A 2 -47.82 24.85 44.95
C ARG A 2 -46.33 24.51 44.87
N LEU A 3 -46.00 23.25 45.10
CA LEU A 3 -44.64 22.73 44.98
C LEU A 3 -44.27 22.75 43.49
N LEU A 4 -43.22 23.51 43.14
CA LEU A 4 -42.57 23.39 41.84
C LEU A 4 -41.88 22.02 41.80
N ALA A 5 -42.41 21.11 40.98
CA ALA A 5 -41.70 19.88 40.62
C ALA A 5 -40.54 20.24 39.69
N TRP A 6 -39.32 20.11 40.19
CA TRP A 6 -38.11 20.14 39.37
C TRP A 6 -38.05 18.83 38.60
N GLN A 7 -38.34 18.85 37.30
CA GLN A 7 -38.02 17.74 36.41
C GLN A 7 -36.54 17.82 36.08
N ILE A 8 -35.74 17.02 36.79
CA ILE A 8 -34.35 16.76 36.41
C ILE A 8 -34.41 15.85 35.18
N PHE A 9 -34.16 16.41 34.00
CA PHE A 9 -33.84 15.61 32.82
C PHE A 9 -32.42 15.07 32.99
N LEU A 10 -32.30 13.84 33.48
CA LEU A 10 -31.10 13.04 33.29
C LEU A 10 -31.05 12.63 31.81
N ALA A 11 -30.44 13.47 30.97
CA ALA A 11 -29.99 13.03 29.67
C ALA A 11 -28.91 11.97 29.92
N HIS A 12 -29.27 10.70 29.78
CA HIS A 12 -28.28 9.65 29.57
C HIS A 12 -27.59 9.96 28.25
N TRP A 13 -26.44 10.62 28.32
CA TRP A 13 -25.45 10.56 27.26
C TRP A 13 -24.95 9.11 27.26
N GLY A 14 -25.73 8.21 26.64
CA GLY A 14 -25.16 6.99 26.11
C GLY A 14 -24.04 7.46 25.20
N GLY A 15 -22.80 7.12 25.54
CA GLY A 15 -21.64 7.53 24.77
C GLY A 15 -21.84 7.05 23.34
N ALA A 16 -22.28 7.96 22.46
CA ALA A 16 -22.23 7.72 21.04
C ALA A 16 -20.74 7.50 20.75
N ARG A 17 -20.38 6.26 20.45
CA ARG A 17 -19.03 5.93 20.01
C ARG A 17 -18.77 6.83 18.81
N ALA A 18 -17.77 7.69 18.89
CA ALA A 18 -17.45 8.58 17.78
C ALA A 18 -17.26 7.72 16.53
N GLU A 19 -17.92 8.11 15.43
CA GLU A 19 -17.75 7.42 14.14
C GLU A 19 -16.26 7.39 13.78
N PRO A 20 -15.74 6.27 13.25
CA PRO A 20 -14.34 6.20 12.84
C PRO A 20 -14.04 7.26 11.79
N GLY A 21 -12.81 7.75 11.81
CA GLY A 21 -12.25 8.55 10.73
C GLY A 21 -12.00 7.68 9.51
N LYS A 22 -11.98 8.29 8.33
CA LYS A 22 -11.69 7.62 7.08
C LYS A 22 -10.73 8.40 6.22
N PHE A 23 -9.83 7.71 5.55
CA PHE A 23 -8.96 8.32 4.56
C PHE A 23 -8.78 7.40 3.35
N TRP A 24 -8.73 8.00 2.17
CA TRP A 24 -8.35 7.28 0.96
C TRP A 24 -6.84 7.14 0.89
N HIS A 25 -6.36 6.05 0.31
CA HIS A 25 -4.97 5.97 -0.10
C HIS A 25 -4.83 5.49 -1.54
N ILE A 26 -4.67 6.46 -2.44
CA ILE A 26 -4.55 6.28 -3.89
C ILE A 26 -3.11 6.42 -4.37
N THR A 27 -2.76 5.70 -5.44
CA THR A 27 -1.39 5.65 -5.96
C THR A 27 -1.35 5.07 -7.37
N HIS A 28 -0.17 5.06 -8.01
CA HIS A 28 0.12 4.33 -9.25
C HIS A 28 -0.97 4.61 -10.28
N LEU A 29 -1.22 5.90 -10.48
CA LEU A 29 -2.21 6.35 -11.45
C LEU A 29 -1.68 6.05 -12.85
N HIS A 30 -0.38 6.25 -13.07
CA HIS A 30 0.32 6.08 -14.35
C HIS A 30 -0.56 6.51 -15.53
N LEU A 31 -0.75 7.82 -15.70
CA LEU A 31 -1.51 8.33 -16.84
C LEU A 31 -0.71 8.06 -18.11
N ASP A 32 -1.26 7.28 -19.04
CA ASP A 32 -0.80 7.23 -20.43
C ASP A 32 -1.59 8.27 -21.24
N PRO A 33 -1.00 9.45 -21.56
CA PRO A 33 -1.69 10.52 -22.29
C PRO A 33 -1.98 10.15 -23.75
N HIS A 34 -1.34 9.09 -24.25
CA HIS A 34 -1.43 8.65 -25.64
C HIS A 34 -2.27 7.38 -25.80
N TYR A 35 -2.87 6.88 -24.72
CA TYR A 35 -3.81 5.77 -24.79
C TYR A 35 -4.96 6.11 -25.75
N LYS A 36 -5.20 5.24 -26.72
CA LYS A 36 -6.34 5.33 -27.63
C LYS A 36 -6.85 3.96 -28.05
N VAL A 37 -8.17 3.80 -28.09
CA VAL A 37 -8.79 2.63 -28.70
C VAL A 37 -8.49 2.65 -30.20
N SER A 38 -7.75 1.65 -30.67
CA SER A 38 -7.27 1.56 -32.05
C SER A 38 -7.53 0.18 -32.64
N LYS A 39 -7.79 0.13 -33.95
CA LYS A 39 -7.82 -1.13 -34.73
C LYS A 39 -6.42 -1.68 -34.98
N TYR A 40 -5.38 -0.88 -34.76
CA TYR A 40 -3.98 -1.25 -34.92
C TYR A 40 -3.38 -1.54 -33.53
N PRO A 41 -3.15 -2.82 -33.17
CA PRO A 41 -2.80 -3.21 -31.79
C PRO A 41 -1.49 -2.63 -31.23
N PHE A 42 -0.56 -2.22 -32.10
CA PHE A 42 0.71 -1.60 -31.72
C PHE A 42 0.64 -0.06 -31.60
N GLN A 43 -0.55 0.52 -31.76
CA GLN A 43 -0.78 1.97 -31.65
C GLN A 43 -1.79 2.32 -30.56
N VAL A 44 -2.05 1.40 -29.62
CA VAL A 44 -3.01 1.62 -28.53
C VAL A 44 -2.39 2.51 -27.46
N CYS A 45 -1.22 2.12 -26.94
CA CYS A 45 -0.56 2.81 -25.85
C CYS A 45 0.96 2.64 -25.99
N PRO A 46 1.78 3.69 -25.79
CA PRO A 46 3.23 3.57 -25.74
C PRO A 46 3.72 2.72 -24.54
N SER A 47 2.97 2.67 -23.44
CA SER A 47 3.36 1.94 -22.22
C SER A 47 3.41 0.41 -22.39
N ALA A 48 2.74 -0.14 -23.41
CA ALA A 48 2.86 -1.56 -23.78
C ALA A 48 4.19 -1.88 -24.49
N GLY A 49 4.98 -0.86 -24.84
CA GLY A 49 6.22 -1.01 -25.58
C GLY A 49 5.99 -1.64 -26.95
N PHE A 50 6.54 -2.84 -27.16
CA PHE A 50 6.42 -3.61 -28.40
C PHE A 50 5.32 -4.68 -28.35
N GLN A 51 4.55 -4.75 -27.27
CA GLN A 51 3.50 -5.75 -27.12
C GLN A 51 2.26 -5.37 -27.95
N SER A 52 1.62 -6.38 -28.55
CA SER A 52 0.36 -6.18 -29.27
C SER A 52 -0.79 -6.08 -28.27
N VAL A 53 -1.61 -5.03 -28.38
CA VAL A 53 -2.79 -4.81 -27.53
C VAL A 53 -4.08 -4.99 -28.35
N PRO A 54 -4.52 -6.24 -28.60
CA PRO A 54 -5.74 -6.48 -29.36
C PRO A 54 -6.99 -6.17 -28.51
N ASN A 55 -8.02 -5.60 -29.14
CA ASN A 55 -9.32 -5.33 -28.51
C ASN A 55 -9.27 -4.40 -27.28
N ALA A 56 -8.36 -3.42 -27.30
CA ALA A 56 -8.30 -2.36 -26.30
C ALA A 56 -9.66 -1.71 -26.05
N GLY A 57 -10.04 -1.57 -24.78
CA GLY A 57 -11.30 -0.96 -24.37
C GLY A 57 -11.15 0.49 -23.92
N PRO A 58 -12.24 1.26 -23.82
CA PRO A 58 -12.16 2.67 -23.45
C PRO A 58 -11.68 2.93 -22.01
N TRP A 59 -11.64 1.91 -21.16
CA TRP A 59 -11.26 2.01 -19.75
C TRP A 59 -9.83 1.55 -19.47
N GLY A 60 -9.08 1.15 -20.50
CA GLY A 60 -7.73 0.65 -20.36
C GLY A 60 -7.59 -0.78 -20.87
N ASP A 61 -6.36 -1.29 -20.79
CA ASP A 61 -5.98 -2.66 -21.11
C ASP A 61 -4.89 -3.10 -20.13
N TYR A 62 -4.82 -4.37 -19.75
CA TYR A 62 -3.80 -4.84 -18.81
C TYR A 62 -2.37 -4.75 -19.34
N LEU A 63 -2.15 -4.52 -20.63
CA LEU A 63 -0.81 -4.24 -21.17
C LEU A 63 -0.46 -2.75 -21.15
N CYS A 64 -1.43 -1.90 -20.87
CA CYS A 64 -1.28 -0.45 -20.88
C CYS A 64 -1.31 0.13 -19.47
N ASP A 65 -0.72 1.29 -19.34
CA ASP A 65 -0.99 2.19 -18.24
C ASP A 65 -2.36 2.86 -18.40
N SER A 66 -2.80 3.60 -17.38
CA SER A 66 -4.16 4.09 -17.28
C SER A 66 -4.49 5.16 -18.33
N PRO A 67 -5.58 5.03 -19.10
CA PRO A 67 -6.14 6.18 -19.79
C PRO A 67 -6.72 7.19 -18.79
N TRP A 68 -6.83 8.45 -19.20
CA TRP A 68 -7.51 9.49 -18.42
C TRP A 68 -8.92 9.07 -17.96
N ALA A 69 -9.66 8.35 -18.80
CA ALA A 69 -11.00 7.86 -18.47
C ALA A 69 -11.03 6.96 -17.23
N LEU A 70 -10.00 6.13 -17.02
CA LEU A 70 -9.90 5.25 -15.86
C LEU A 70 -9.58 6.05 -14.59
N ILE A 71 -8.58 6.93 -14.65
CA ILE A 71 -8.19 7.79 -13.53
C ILE A 71 -9.35 8.70 -13.13
N ASN A 72 -9.99 9.37 -14.09
CA ASN A 72 -11.16 10.18 -13.81
C ASN A 72 -12.27 9.33 -13.15
N SER A 73 -12.52 8.12 -13.66
CA SER A 73 -13.48 7.21 -13.05
C SER A 73 -13.14 6.83 -11.61
N SER A 74 -11.86 6.59 -11.28
CA SER A 74 -11.44 6.23 -9.92
C SER A 74 -11.68 7.37 -8.93
N ILE A 75 -11.28 8.59 -9.28
CA ILE A 75 -11.46 9.76 -8.41
C ILE A 75 -12.95 10.08 -8.18
N TYR A 76 -13.78 9.98 -9.21
CA TYR A 76 -15.23 10.17 -9.05
C TYR A 76 -15.88 9.03 -8.26
N ALA A 77 -15.40 7.79 -8.37
CA ALA A 77 -15.88 6.68 -7.56
C ALA A 77 -15.52 6.85 -6.08
N MET A 78 -14.30 7.34 -5.78
CA MET A 78 -13.93 7.70 -4.42
C MET A 78 -14.91 8.71 -3.83
N LYS A 79 -15.29 9.74 -4.60
CA LYS A 79 -16.29 10.74 -4.17
C LYS A 79 -17.69 10.15 -3.97
N GLU A 80 -18.09 9.19 -4.80
CA GLU A 80 -19.38 8.52 -4.64
C GLU A 80 -19.41 7.64 -3.38
N ILE A 81 -18.31 6.97 -3.06
CA ILE A 81 -18.20 6.01 -1.96
C ILE A 81 -17.99 6.71 -0.61
N GLU A 82 -17.03 7.64 -0.54
CA GLU A 82 -16.71 8.40 0.67
C GLU A 82 -16.37 9.86 0.26
N PRO A 83 -17.38 10.74 0.18
CA PRO A 83 -17.22 12.11 -0.30
C PRO A 83 -16.51 13.04 0.69
N GLU A 84 -16.51 12.70 1.99
CA GLU A 84 -15.98 13.54 3.07
C GLU A 84 -14.91 12.78 3.87
N PRO A 85 -13.82 12.31 3.22
CA PRO A 85 -12.71 11.70 3.95
C PRO A 85 -12.00 12.76 4.80
N ASP A 86 -11.43 12.36 5.93
CA ASP A 86 -10.65 13.26 6.80
C ASP A 86 -9.40 13.77 6.05
N PHE A 87 -8.79 12.92 5.21
CA PHE A 87 -7.70 13.27 4.30
C PHE A 87 -7.55 12.21 3.18
N ILE A 88 -6.70 12.52 2.20
CA ILE A 88 -6.31 11.59 1.12
C ILE A 88 -4.80 11.45 1.14
N LEU A 89 -4.30 10.22 1.21
CA LEU A 89 -2.91 9.89 0.94
C LEU A 89 -2.77 9.62 -0.56
N TRP A 90 -2.00 10.46 -1.26
CA TRP A 90 -1.61 10.24 -2.65
C TRP A 90 -0.09 10.09 -2.72
N THR A 91 0.36 8.88 -3.03
CA THR A 91 1.78 8.50 -2.94
C THR A 91 2.52 8.45 -4.28
N GLY A 92 1.99 9.14 -5.30
CA GLY A 92 2.67 9.32 -6.58
C GLY A 92 2.60 8.11 -7.53
N ASP A 93 3.66 7.97 -8.34
CA ASP A 93 3.76 7.10 -9.53
C ASP A 93 2.67 7.40 -10.58
N ASP A 94 2.81 8.61 -11.12
CA ASP A 94 1.82 9.24 -11.99
C ASP A 94 2.16 9.11 -13.48
N MET A 95 3.42 8.86 -13.81
CA MET A 95 3.95 8.84 -15.17
C MET A 95 3.80 7.48 -15.85
N PRO A 96 3.61 7.38 -17.17
CA PRO A 96 3.53 6.08 -17.84
C PRO A 96 4.89 5.38 -17.92
N HIS A 97 4.88 4.06 -18.00
CA HIS A 97 6.06 3.21 -18.22
C HIS A 97 6.53 3.31 -19.67
N VAL A 98 7.29 4.36 -19.98
CA VAL A 98 7.89 4.61 -21.29
C VAL A 98 9.39 4.93 -21.14
N PRO A 99 10.21 4.72 -22.19
CA PRO A 99 11.60 5.17 -22.17
C PRO A 99 11.71 6.69 -21.94
N ASP A 100 12.74 7.12 -21.21
CA ASP A 100 12.98 8.53 -20.84
C ASP A 100 13.00 9.45 -22.05
N GLU A 101 13.49 8.99 -23.22
CA GLU A 101 13.52 9.81 -24.44
C GLU A 101 12.13 10.19 -24.96
N LYS A 102 11.09 9.50 -24.47
CA LYS A 102 9.67 9.76 -24.79
C LYS A 102 8.95 10.55 -23.71
N LEU A 103 9.58 10.83 -22.58
CA LEU A 103 8.97 11.53 -21.44
C LEU A 103 9.87 12.67 -20.95
N GLY A 104 9.67 13.85 -21.52
CA GLY A 104 10.39 15.05 -21.08
C GLY A 104 9.84 15.66 -19.78
N GLU A 105 10.66 16.43 -19.08
CA GLU A 105 10.32 17.12 -17.82
C GLU A 105 9.01 17.92 -17.90
N ALA A 106 8.76 18.62 -19.01
CA ALA A 106 7.54 19.39 -19.21
C ALA A 106 6.28 18.49 -19.21
N ALA A 107 6.35 17.32 -19.85
CA ALA A 107 5.25 16.35 -19.84
C ALA A 107 5.03 15.75 -18.45
N VAL A 108 6.11 15.54 -17.69
CA VAL A 108 6.03 15.09 -16.29
C VAL A 108 5.26 16.09 -15.44
N LEU A 109 5.65 17.37 -15.50
CA LEU A 109 4.98 18.44 -14.75
C LEU A 109 3.52 18.62 -15.18
N GLU A 110 3.22 18.50 -16.47
CA GLU A 110 1.85 18.58 -16.99
C GLU A 110 0.97 17.44 -16.45
N ILE A 111 1.47 16.21 -16.40
CA ILE A 111 0.72 15.07 -15.86
C ILE A 111 0.46 15.28 -14.36
N VAL A 112 1.48 15.65 -13.58
CA VAL A 112 1.32 15.93 -12.14
C VAL A 112 0.31 17.05 -11.92
N GLU A 113 0.37 18.11 -12.71
CA GLU A 113 -0.59 19.22 -12.65
C GLU A 113 -2.02 18.75 -12.97
N CYS A 114 -2.23 17.99 -14.05
CA CYS A 114 -3.54 17.46 -14.42
C CYS A 114 -4.17 16.61 -13.31
N LEU A 115 -3.39 15.71 -12.72
CA LEU A 115 -3.86 14.83 -11.65
C LEU A 115 -4.14 15.62 -10.37
N THR A 116 -3.27 16.56 -10.02
CA THR A 116 -3.47 17.46 -8.87
C THR A 116 -4.74 18.28 -9.02
N GLN A 117 -5.00 18.81 -10.22
CA GLN A 117 -6.21 19.56 -10.53
C GLN A 117 -7.45 18.69 -10.40
N LEU A 118 -7.46 17.48 -10.98
CA LEU A 118 -8.58 16.55 -10.87
C LEU A 118 -8.95 16.25 -9.42
N ILE A 119 -7.97 15.91 -8.57
CA ILE A 119 -8.25 15.59 -7.16
C ILE A 119 -8.80 16.84 -6.45
N ARG A 120 -8.20 18.03 -6.68
CA ARG A 120 -8.65 19.32 -6.12
C ARG A 120 -10.06 19.73 -6.53
N GLU A 121 -10.45 19.44 -7.77
CA GLU A 121 -11.80 19.72 -8.26
C GLU A 121 -12.84 18.79 -7.64
N VAL A 122 -12.48 17.52 -7.43
CA VAL A 122 -13.41 16.51 -6.94
C VAL A 122 -13.57 16.59 -5.42
N PHE A 123 -12.48 16.74 -4.67
CA PHE A 123 -12.48 16.84 -3.20
C PHE A 123 -12.10 18.25 -2.77
N LEU A 124 -13.03 19.01 -2.19
CA LEU A 124 -12.77 20.36 -1.70
C LEU A 124 -12.25 20.29 -0.25
N GLY A 125 -11.00 20.71 0.00
CA GLY A 125 -10.48 20.92 1.35
C GLY A 125 -9.80 19.73 2.04
N ALA A 126 -9.74 18.55 1.42
CA ALA A 126 -9.10 17.35 1.98
C ALA A 126 -7.65 17.15 1.46
N PHE A 127 -6.76 18.11 1.71
CA PHE A 127 -5.37 18.03 1.23
C PHE A 127 -4.34 18.36 2.31
N TYR A 128 -3.36 17.47 2.44
CA TYR A 128 -2.03 17.81 2.90
C TYR A 128 -1.07 17.57 1.74
N SER A 129 -0.55 18.64 1.13
CA SER A 129 0.59 18.56 0.21
C SER A 129 1.69 19.44 0.76
N GLU A 130 2.77 18.85 1.25
CA GLU A 130 3.98 19.62 1.50
C GLU A 130 4.55 20.11 0.18
N LYS A 131 4.98 21.37 0.17
CA LYS A 131 5.63 21.96 -0.99
C LYS A 131 6.98 21.29 -1.15
N LEU A 132 7.18 20.54 -2.25
CA LEU A 132 8.52 20.11 -2.64
C LEU A 132 9.42 21.36 -2.66
N PRO A 133 10.55 21.38 -1.94
CA PRO A 133 11.49 22.49 -2.03
C PRO A 133 11.88 22.63 -3.49
N GLY A 134 11.44 23.74 -4.11
CA GLY A 134 11.71 24.00 -5.51
C GLY A 134 13.22 24.06 -5.77
N PRO A 135 13.67 23.75 -6.99
CA PRO A 135 15.09 23.71 -7.32
C PRO A 135 15.72 25.09 -7.09
N SER A 136 16.49 25.23 -6.03
CA SER A 136 17.41 26.34 -5.85
C SER A 136 18.57 26.17 -6.83
N GLY A 137 18.35 26.48 -8.11
CA GLY A 137 19.40 26.62 -9.15
C GLY A 137 20.23 25.36 -9.43
N ALA A 138 20.07 24.79 -10.62
CA ALA A 138 20.72 23.56 -11.09
C ALA A 138 20.33 22.31 -10.29
N GLY A 139 19.19 21.71 -10.67
CA GLY A 139 18.87 20.33 -10.28
C GLY A 139 19.96 19.41 -10.83
N GLN A 140 20.93 19.08 -10.00
CA GLN A 140 21.87 18.00 -10.27
C GLN A 140 21.11 16.71 -9.95
N ILE A 141 21.00 15.79 -10.92
CA ILE A 141 20.63 14.40 -10.60
C ILE A 141 21.79 13.85 -9.79
N VAL A 142 21.69 13.96 -8.47
CA VAL A 142 22.63 13.34 -7.55
C VAL A 142 22.22 11.88 -7.48
N LEU A 143 22.95 11.03 -8.21
CA LEU A 143 22.88 9.59 -8.01
C LEU A 143 23.25 9.33 -6.54
N THR A 144 22.31 8.77 -5.78
CA THR A 144 22.48 8.48 -4.34
C THR A 144 23.37 7.27 -4.08
N ALA A 145 24.05 6.76 -5.11
CA ALA A 145 24.99 5.65 -5.00
C ALA A 145 26.08 6.01 -3.98
N ASP A 146 26.39 5.05 -3.10
CA ASP A 146 27.41 5.14 -2.04
C ASP A 146 27.15 6.19 -0.93
N MET A 147 25.94 6.76 -0.86
CA MET A 147 25.54 7.65 0.22
C MET A 147 25.00 6.88 1.42
N VAL A 148 25.52 7.17 2.62
CA VAL A 148 25.06 6.51 3.86
C VAL A 148 23.66 6.97 4.25
N ASP A 149 23.34 8.25 4.08
CA ASP A 149 22.00 8.80 4.37
C ASP A 149 21.67 9.90 3.34
N PRO A 150 21.20 9.52 2.14
CA PRO A 150 20.89 10.48 1.08
C PRO A 150 19.85 11.52 1.55
N GLY A 151 20.20 12.80 1.46
CA GLY A 151 19.32 13.88 1.92
C GLY A 151 19.11 13.95 3.44
N GLN A 152 19.88 13.18 4.23
CA GLN A 152 19.71 13.05 5.69
C GLN A 152 18.30 12.56 6.09
N GLN A 153 17.66 11.77 5.22
CA GLN A 153 16.27 11.36 5.42
C GLN A 153 16.10 10.40 6.60
N PHE A 154 17.06 9.49 6.85
CA PHE A 154 17.00 8.60 8.00
C PHE A 154 17.18 9.36 9.32
N GLN A 155 18.15 10.28 9.37
CA GLN A 155 18.33 11.14 10.55
C GLN A 155 17.12 12.03 10.80
N TRP A 156 16.54 12.63 9.75
CA TRP A 156 15.32 13.42 9.86
C TRP A 156 14.13 12.59 10.38
N LEU A 157 13.92 11.39 9.83
CA LEU A 157 12.85 10.49 10.27
C LEU A 157 13.00 10.13 11.76
N GLU A 158 14.22 9.78 12.17
CA GLU A 158 14.57 9.48 13.56
C GLU A 158 14.26 10.67 14.50
N ASP A 159 14.60 11.90 14.09
CA ASP A 159 14.33 13.11 14.86
C ASP A 159 12.83 13.41 14.97
N VAL A 160 12.07 13.24 13.87
CA VAL A 160 10.62 13.44 13.84
C VAL A 160 9.92 12.45 14.77
N LEU A 161 10.25 11.16 14.68
CA LEU A 161 9.65 10.13 15.53
C LEU A 161 10.02 10.30 17.02
N THR A 162 11.27 10.70 17.28
CA THR A 162 11.71 11.06 18.65
C THR A 162 10.89 12.21 19.21
N ASN A 163 10.59 13.23 18.41
CA ASN A 163 9.80 14.38 18.84
C ASN A 163 8.32 14.01 19.03
N ALA A 164 7.75 13.19 18.16
CA ALA A 164 6.40 12.66 18.32
C ALA A 164 6.27 11.88 19.64
N SER A 165 7.26 11.03 19.96
CA SER A 165 7.32 10.30 21.23
C SER A 165 7.34 11.23 22.44
N LYS A 166 8.13 12.32 22.40
CA LYS A 166 8.17 13.32 23.48
C LYS A 166 6.86 14.09 23.61
N ALA A 167 6.15 14.33 22.50
CA ALA A 167 4.89 15.04 22.47
C ALA A 167 3.69 14.15 22.84
N GLY A 168 3.84 12.82 22.77
CA GLY A 168 2.74 11.86 22.92
C GLY A 168 1.89 11.74 21.64
N ASP A 169 2.44 12.12 20.49
CA ASP A 169 1.77 12.03 19.20
C ASP A 169 1.93 10.63 18.57
N MET A 170 0.93 10.23 17.80
CA MET A 170 0.98 9.04 16.95
C MET A 170 1.25 9.44 15.50
N VAL A 171 1.94 8.57 14.75
CA VAL A 171 2.44 8.86 13.40
C VAL A 171 1.98 7.79 12.42
N TYR A 172 1.59 8.22 11.22
CA TYR A 172 1.55 7.38 10.03
C TYR A 172 2.81 7.61 9.19
N ILE A 173 3.48 6.53 8.81
CA ILE A 173 4.59 6.60 7.85
C ILE A 173 4.02 6.31 6.47
N VAL A 174 4.34 7.16 5.50
CA VAL A 174 3.84 7.05 4.13
C VAL A 174 5.02 7.16 3.18
N GLY A 175 5.11 6.23 2.22
CA GLY A 175 6.17 6.22 1.21
C GLY A 175 5.73 5.57 -0.09
N ASN A 176 6.52 5.73 -1.16
CA ASN A 176 6.26 5.06 -2.43
C ASN A 176 6.80 3.62 -2.42
N MET A 177 8.13 3.47 -2.37
CA MET A 177 8.81 2.17 -2.37
C MET A 177 8.88 1.56 -0.96
N PRO A 178 8.29 0.36 -0.73
CA PRO A 178 8.38 -0.31 0.56
C PRO A 178 9.79 -0.87 0.81
N PRO A 179 10.23 -0.95 2.07
CA PRO A 179 11.33 -1.83 2.43
C PRO A 179 10.93 -3.31 2.25
N GLY A 180 11.91 -4.21 2.38
CA GLY A 180 11.68 -5.65 2.23
C GLY A 180 11.74 -6.12 0.77
N PHE A 181 11.05 -7.22 0.50
CA PHE A 181 11.09 -7.92 -0.80
C PHE A 181 9.80 -7.68 -1.59
N PHE A 182 9.82 -7.95 -2.90
CA PHE A 182 8.61 -7.99 -3.72
C PHE A 182 8.00 -9.40 -3.71
N GLU A 183 6.74 -9.55 -3.32
CA GLU A 183 6.11 -10.86 -3.09
C GLU A 183 5.79 -11.66 -4.37
N LYS A 184 5.90 -11.04 -5.55
CA LYS A 184 5.67 -11.69 -6.85
C LYS A 184 6.90 -12.36 -7.46
N THR A 185 8.07 -12.21 -6.84
CA THR A 185 9.31 -12.81 -7.37
C THR A 185 10.39 -12.92 -6.29
N GLN A 186 11.26 -13.90 -6.43
CA GLN A 186 12.28 -14.18 -5.42
C GLN A 186 13.40 -13.14 -5.42
N ASN A 187 13.86 -12.80 -4.22
CA ASN A 187 15.07 -12.00 -3.97
C ASN A 187 15.06 -10.61 -4.63
N LYS A 188 13.89 -10.07 -4.98
CA LYS A 188 13.78 -8.71 -5.50
C LYS A 188 13.58 -7.72 -4.36
N VAL A 189 14.61 -6.91 -4.14
CA VAL A 189 14.57 -5.74 -3.24
C VAL A 189 14.67 -4.47 -4.09
N TRP A 190 13.99 -3.40 -3.66
CA TRP A 190 14.01 -2.09 -4.33
C TRP A 190 15.04 -1.14 -3.73
N SER A 191 15.19 -1.19 -2.41
CA SER A 191 16.16 -0.39 -1.67
C SER A 191 17.60 -0.77 -2.01
N GLN A 192 18.49 0.21 -1.93
CA GLN A 192 19.94 -0.04 -1.97
C GLN A 192 20.38 -0.82 -0.72
N GLU A 193 21.52 -1.48 -0.81
CA GLU A 193 22.14 -2.25 0.26
C GLU A 193 22.23 -1.43 1.57
N GLY A 194 21.86 -2.03 2.70
CA GLY A 194 21.87 -1.39 4.02
C GLY A 194 20.75 -0.37 4.30
N PHE A 195 19.98 0.09 3.30
CA PHE A 195 18.86 1.03 3.55
C PHE A 195 17.66 0.33 4.21
N ASN A 196 17.38 -0.92 3.84
CA ASN A 196 16.36 -1.70 4.53
C ASN A 196 16.69 -1.85 6.02
N GLU A 197 17.94 -2.20 6.37
CA GLU A 197 18.36 -2.33 7.77
C GLU A 197 18.29 -1.01 8.55
N LYS A 198 18.64 0.11 7.91
CA LYS A 198 18.51 1.44 8.54
C LYS A 198 17.06 1.79 8.81
N TYR A 199 16.17 1.55 7.84
CA TYR A 199 14.74 1.76 8.01
C TYR A 199 14.20 0.90 9.16
N LEU A 200 14.53 -0.40 9.18
CA LEU A 200 14.12 -1.33 10.22
C LEU A 200 14.59 -0.87 11.61
N LYS A 201 15.84 -0.45 11.76
CA LYS A 201 16.38 0.06 13.04
C LYS A 201 15.60 1.27 13.57
N VAL A 202 15.28 2.23 12.70
CA VAL A 202 14.50 3.43 13.08
C VAL A 202 13.09 3.02 13.51
N VAL A 203 12.42 2.18 12.73
CA VAL A 203 11.05 1.75 13.03
C VAL A 203 10.97 0.88 14.28
N GLN A 204 11.91 -0.03 14.49
CA GLN A 204 11.99 -0.85 15.71
C GLN A 204 12.15 0.02 16.95
N LYS A 205 13.03 1.02 16.89
CA LYS A 205 13.27 1.95 18.00
C LYS A 205 12.03 2.79 18.35
N HIS A 206 11.22 3.16 17.35
CA HIS A 206 10.07 4.06 17.50
C HIS A 206 8.71 3.39 17.32
N GLY A 207 8.64 2.06 17.37
CA GLY A 207 7.41 1.31 17.06
C GLY A 207 6.19 1.74 17.88
N CYS A 208 6.38 2.21 19.11
CA CYS A 208 5.29 2.63 19.99
C CYS A 208 4.54 3.90 19.55
N VAL A 209 5.14 4.74 18.70
CA VAL A 209 4.50 5.95 18.16
C VAL A 209 4.02 5.79 16.72
N ILE A 210 4.29 4.65 16.08
CA ILE A 210 3.90 4.38 14.70
C ILE A 210 2.56 3.65 14.72
N ALA A 211 1.49 4.34 14.32
CA ALA A 211 0.13 3.77 14.29
C ALA A 211 -0.17 2.98 13.01
N GLY A 212 0.63 3.17 11.96
CA GLY A 212 0.44 2.51 10.66
C GLY A 212 1.48 2.95 9.64
N GLN A 213 1.74 2.09 8.67
CA GLN A 213 2.67 2.35 7.58
C GLN A 213 1.99 2.05 6.24
N PHE A 214 2.14 2.95 5.27
CA PHE A 214 1.45 2.83 4.00
C PHE A 214 2.41 3.06 2.85
N PHE A 215 2.64 1.99 2.09
CA PHE A 215 3.59 1.94 0.98
C PHE A 215 2.94 1.39 -0.27
N ARG A 216 3.62 1.45 -1.41
CA ARG A 216 3.06 1.08 -2.72
C ARG A 216 4.11 0.39 -3.59
N HIS A 217 4.33 0.87 -4.81
CA HIS A 217 5.29 0.38 -5.79
C HIS A 217 5.02 -1.00 -6.40
N HIS A 218 4.40 -1.91 -5.66
CA HIS A 218 4.20 -3.29 -6.12
C HIS A 218 2.99 -3.47 -7.06
N HIS A 219 2.08 -2.48 -7.11
CA HIS A 219 0.78 -2.52 -7.80
C HIS A 219 -0.20 -3.60 -7.30
N THR A 220 0.21 -4.38 -6.30
CA THR A 220 -0.53 -5.49 -5.72
C THR A 220 -1.06 -5.15 -4.33
N ASP A 221 -2.03 -5.93 -3.85
CA ASP A 221 -2.54 -5.85 -2.48
C ASP A 221 -1.74 -6.79 -1.56
N SER A 222 -0.98 -6.21 -0.64
CA SER A 222 -0.15 -6.96 0.29
C SER A 222 0.02 -6.23 1.62
N PHE A 223 0.53 -6.95 2.61
CA PHE A 223 0.88 -6.39 3.90
C PHE A 223 2.15 -7.06 4.43
N GLN A 224 2.98 -6.27 5.11
CA GLN A 224 4.20 -6.73 5.76
C GLN A 224 4.13 -6.50 7.26
N MET A 225 4.64 -7.46 8.02
CA MET A 225 4.82 -7.32 9.45
C MET A 225 6.21 -6.85 9.78
N LEU A 226 6.31 -6.01 10.80
CA LEU A 226 7.58 -5.66 11.44
C LEU A 226 7.54 -6.13 12.89
N TYR A 227 8.67 -6.65 13.35
CA TYR A 227 8.83 -7.26 14.66
C TYR A 227 9.88 -6.51 15.46
N ASP A 228 9.70 -6.48 16.77
CA ASP A 228 10.73 -6.01 17.68
C ASP A 228 12.00 -6.86 17.55
N ASP A 229 13.15 -6.25 17.77
CA ASP A 229 14.39 -7.00 17.86
C ASP A 229 14.42 -7.66 19.24
N ALA A 230 14.26 -8.99 19.31
CA ALA A 230 14.50 -9.76 20.53
C ALA A 230 16.01 -9.82 20.90
N GLY A 231 16.78 -8.81 20.52
CA GLY A 231 18.22 -8.72 20.61
C GLY A 231 18.73 -8.34 22.00
N GLN A 232 18.40 -9.15 23.02
CA GLN A 232 19.16 -9.40 24.27
C GLN A 232 18.22 -10.01 25.32
N LEU A 233 18.13 -11.34 25.35
CA LEU A 233 17.63 -12.06 26.51
C LEU A 233 18.38 -11.59 27.77
N PRO A 234 17.71 -11.05 28.82
CA PRO A 234 18.15 -11.38 30.16
C PRO A 234 18.00 -12.90 30.30
N ALA A 235 18.97 -13.54 30.97
CA ALA A 235 19.05 -14.99 31.18
C ALA A 235 17.68 -15.66 31.40
N PRO A 236 17.51 -16.92 30.93
CA PRO A 236 16.22 -17.61 30.94
C PRO A 236 15.66 -17.69 32.36
N SER A 237 14.59 -16.95 32.60
CA SER A 237 13.75 -17.18 33.77
C SER A 237 12.82 -18.33 33.42
N LEU A 238 13.07 -19.48 34.06
CA LEU A 238 12.28 -20.71 34.02
C LEU A 238 10.81 -20.44 34.38
N LEU A 239 9.98 -20.05 33.42
CA LEU A 239 8.54 -20.26 33.48
C LEU A 239 8.02 -20.64 32.09
N LEU A 240 7.24 -21.71 32.08
CA LEU A 240 6.68 -22.39 30.92
C LEU A 240 5.76 -21.47 30.11
N SER A 241 6.24 -21.00 28.96
CA SER A 241 5.42 -20.55 27.84
C SER A 241 6.14 -20.89 26.53
N PRO A 242 5.45 -21.39 25.49
CA PRO A 242 6.08 -21.75 24.23
C PRO A 242 6.50 -20.47 23.49
N ASP A 243 7.81 -20.37 23.22
CA ASP A 243 8.57 -19.39 22.46
C ASP A 243 8.52 -17.89 22.84
N PRO A 244 9.68 -17.23 23.07
CA PRO A 244 9.79 -15.77 23.05
C PRO A 244 9.82 -15.31 21.58
N LEU A 245 8.68 -15.41 20.89
CA LEU A 245 8.50 -14.82 19.56
C LEU A 245 8.48 -13.30 19.69
N CYS A 246 9.23 -12.61 18.83
CA CYS A 246 9.28 -11.15 18.73
C CYS A 246 7.86 -10.56 18.68
N ALA A 247 7.56 -9.57 19.52
CA ALA A 247 6.24 -8.94 19.50
C ALA A 247 6.04 -8.22 18.16
N PRO A 248 4.89 -8.39 17.48
CA PRO A 248 4.57 -7.62 16.28
C PRO A 248 4.43 -6.14 16.65
N ILE A 249 5.27 -5.28 16.07
CA ILE A 249 5.34 -3.85 16.42
C ILE A 249 4.56 -2.96 15.43
N SER A 250 4.48 -3.36 14.16
CA SER A 250 3.79 -2.57 13.15
C SER A 250 3.35 -3.45 11.98
N ALA A 251 2.17 -3.15 11.45
CA ALA A 251 1.74 -3.62 10.14
C ALA A 251 1.98 -2.52 9.10
N MET A 252 2.47 -2.94 7.93
CA MET A 252 2.64 -2.11 6.75
C MET A 252 1.67 -2.56 5.66
N PHE A 253 0.92 -1.63 5.11
CA PHE A 253 -0.05 -1.89 4.04
C PHE A 253 0.53 -1.44 2.70
N ILE A 254 0.70 -2.39 1.79
CA ILE A 254 1.09 -2.18 0.41
C ILE A 254 -0.16 -2.31 -0.44
N THR A 255 -0.75 -1.18 -0.84
CA THR A 255 -2.02 -1.28 -1.58
C THR A 255 -1.80 -1.29 -3.09
N PRO A 256 -2.79 -1.83 -3.84
CA PRO A 256 -2.72 -1.88 -5.29
C PRO A 256 -2.82 -0.51 -5.95
N GLY A 257 -2.45 -0.48 -7.23
CA GLY A 257 -2.52 0.70 -8.09
C GLY A 257 -3.86 0.85 -8.82
N VAL A 258 -4.09 2.05 -9.36
CA VAL A 258 -5.17 2.28 -10.33
C VAL A 258 -4.77 1.75 -11.71
N THR A 259 -3.49 1.85 -12.09
CA THR A 259 -3.02 1.27 -13.35
C THR A 259 -3.19 -0.25 -13.36
N PRO A 260 -3.73 -0.83 -14.45
CA PRO A 260 -3.79 -2.27 -14.62
C PRO A 260 -2.53 -2.85 -15.27
N TRP A 261 -1.50 -2.01 -15.51
CA TRP A 261 -0.33 -2.35 -16.30
C TRP A 261 0.36 -3.63 -15.81
N LYS A 262 0.56 -4.55 -16.74
CA LYS A 262 1.26 -5.81 -16.54
C LYS A 262 2.76 -5.55 -16.47
N THR A 263 3.35 -5.89 -15.35
CA THR A 263 4.78 -5.71 -15.15
C THR A 263 5.63 -6.44 -16.17
N THR A 264 6.67 -5.76 -16.64
CA THR A 264 7.73 -6.32 -17.48
C THR A 264 8.90 -6.88 -16.66
N LEU A 265 8.78 -6.91 -15.33
CA LEU A 265 9.83 -7.44 -14.46
C LEU A 265 10.11 -8.91 -14.80
N PRO A 266 11.36 -9.30 -15.13
CA PRO A 266 11.70 -10.67 -15.46
C PRO A 266 11.35 -11.63 -14.31
N GLY A 267 10.73 -12.76 -14.65
CA GLY A 267 10.32 -13.79 -13.68
C GLY A 267 8.89 -13.64 -13.16
N VAL A 268 8.25 -12.48 -13.31
CA VAL A 268 6.85 -12.30 -12.91
C VAL A 268 5.92 -12.74 -14.04
N ILE A 269 5.09 -13.76 -13.78
CA ILE A 269 4.08 -14.25 -14.73
C ILE A 269 2.72 -13.67 -14.34
N ASN A 270 1.98 -13.12 -15.31
CA ASN A 270 0.65 -12.52 -15.10
C ASN A 270 0.62 -11.40 -14.04
N GLY A 271 1.69 -10.60 -13.93
CA GLY A 271 1.79 -9.50 -12.97
C GLY A 271 1.02 -8.24 -13.35
N ALA A 272 -0.23 -8.40 -13.76
CA ALA A 272 -1.20 -7.31 -13.86
C ALA A 272 -2.14 -7.35 -12.64
N ASN A 273 -2.90 -6.28 -12.47
CA ASN A 273 -3.94 -6.16 -11.45
C ASN A 273 -5.17 -5.48 -12.06
N ASN A 274 -6.33 -5.64 -11.42
CA ASN A 274 -7.42 -4.71 -11.69
C ASN A 274 -7.13 -3.35 -11.03
N PRO A 275 -7.69 -2.25 -11.57
CA PRO A 275 -7.68 -0.95 -10.92
C PRO A 275 -8.36 -0.99 -9.55
N ALA A 276 -7.74 -0.38 -8.54
CA ALA A 276 -8.23 -0.39 -7.16
C ALA A 276 -8.13 0.96 -6.46
N ILE A 277 -9.04 1.20 -5.52
CA ILE A 277 -9.09 2.36 -4.62
C ILE A 277 -9.37 1.87 -3.18
N PRO A 278 -8.35 1.80 -2.31
CA PRO A 278 -8.53 1.42 -0.92
C PRO A 278 -8.84 2.62 -0.02
N VAL A 279 -9.75 2.42 0.92
CA VAL A 279 -10.08 3.35 2.01
C VAL A 279 -9.80 2.68 3.35
N PHE A 280 -9.22 3.43 4.28
CA PHE A 280 -8.95 2.97 5.64
C PHE A 280 -9.92 3.62 6.61
N GLU A 281 -10.31 2.85 7.62
CA GLU A 281 -11.03 3.33 8.80
C GLU A 281 -10.08 3.38 9.98
N TYR A 282 -10.14 4.44 10.79
CA TYR A 282 -9.26 4.63 11.92
C TYR A 282 -9.93 5.34 13.11
N ASP A 283 -9.39 5.16 14.30
CA ASP A 283 -9.80 5.91 15.48
C ASP A 283 -9.11 7.28 15.50
N ARG A 284 -9.90 8.35 15.38
CA ARG A 284 -9.40 9.74 15.29
C ARG A 284 -8.59 10.20 16.51
N ALA A 285 -8.80 9.59 17.68
CA ALA A 285 -8.11 9.98 18.90
C ALA A 285 -6.74 9.29 19.05
N THR A 286 -6.59 8.09 18.47
CA THR A 286 -5.42 7.22 18.69
C THR A 286 -4.64 6.90 17.41
N LEU A 287 -5.17 7.25 16.24
CA LEU A 287 -4.72 6.81 14.93
C LEU A 287 -4.70 5.28 14.73
N SER A 288 -5.28 4.51 15.66
CA SER A 288 -5.38 3.06 15.53
C SER A 288 -6.26 2.70 14.32
N LEU A 289 -5.68 1.98 13.37
CA LEU A 289 -6.41 1.47 12.21
C LEU A 289 -7.45 0.44 12.66
N LYS A 290 -8.65 0.57 12.11
CA LYS A 290 -9.81 -0.27 12.40
C LYS A 290 -10.13 -1.21 11.26
N ASP A 291 -10.03 -0.73 10.02
CA ASP A 291 -10.27 -1.57 8.85
C ASP A 291 -9.59 -1.02 7.59
N MET A 292 -9.54 -1.88 6.57
CA MET A 292 -9.18 -1.53 5.20
C MET A 292 -10.24 -2.12 4.27
N VAL A 293 -10.80 -1.27 3.41
CA VAL A 293 -11.80 -1.66 2.42
C VAL A 293 -11.24 -1.36 1.04
N THR A 294 -11.07 -2.40 0.23
CA THR A 294 -10.59 -2.25 -1.16
C THR A 294 -11.79 -2.29 -2.10
N TYR A 295 -11.95 -1.23 -2.89
CA TYR A 295 -12.86 -1.22 -4.03
C TYR A 295 -12.05 -1.40 -5.31
N PHE A 296 -12.64 -2.04 -6.31
CA PHE A 296 -11.96 -2.29 -7.57
C PHE A 296 -12.90 -2.18 -8.77
N MET A 297 -12.30 -2.09 -9.95
CA MET A 297 -13.00 -2.21 -11.23
C MET A 297 -12.55 -3.48 -11.93
N ASN A 298 -13.47 -4.41 -12.20
CA ASN A 298 -13.19 -5.52 -13.10
C ASN A 298 -13.05 -5.01 -14.54
N LEU A 299 -11.81 -4.76 -14.97
CA LEU A 299 -11.52 -4.08 -16.23
C LEU A 299 -12.01 -4.89 -17.44
N SER A 300 -11.84 -6.22 -17.38
CA SER A 300 -12.34 -7.14 -18.42
C SER A 300 -13.85 -7.03 -18.59
N GLN A 301 -14.58 -7.04 -17.47
CA GLN A 301 -16.04 -6.97 -17.47
C GLN A 301 -16.55 -5.61 -17.96
N VAL A 302 -15.95 -4.52 -17.49
CA VAL A 302 -16.29 -3.15 -17.87
C VAL A 302 -16.09 -2.93 -19.37
N ASN A 303 -14.98 -3.41 -19.94
CA ASN A 303 -14.70 -3.29 -21.37
C ASN A 303 -15.64 -4.14 -22.23
N ALA A 304 -16.10 -5.30 -21.72
CA ALA A 304 -17.02 -6.19 -22.45
C ALA A 304 -18.50 -5.76 -22.37
N GLN A 305 -18.94 -5.26 -21.20
CA GLN A 305 -20.36 -5.03 -20.90
C GLN A 305 -20.74 -3.54 -20.83
N GLY A 306 -19.76 -2.63 -20.76
CA GLY A 306 -19.98 -1.19 -20.62
C GLY A 306 -20.53 -0.76 -19.26
N MET A 307 -20.66 -1.69 -18.29
CA MET A 307 -21.13 -1.40 -16.93
C MET A 307 -20.03 -0.71 -16.12
N ARG A 308 -20.01 0.61 -16.15
CA ARG A 308 -19.10 1.47 -15.36
C ARG A 308 -19.44 1.41 -13.87
N ARG A 309 -18.91 0.43 -13.15
CA ARG A 309 -19.09 0.37 -11.70
C ARG A 309 -17.82 -0.08 -11.00
N TRP A 310 -17.42 0.70 -10.00
CA TRP A 310 -16.49 0.27 -8.96
C TRP A 310 -17.27 -0.52 -7.93
N GLU A 311 -16.74 -1.67 -7.54
CA GLU A 311 -17.40 -2.58 -6.63
C GLU A 311 -16.50 -2.91 -5.44
N LEU A 312 -17.12 -3.31 -4.32
CA LEU A 312 -16.40 -3.78 -3.15
C LEU A 312 -15.66 -5.06 -3.53
N GLN A 313 -14.34 -5.06 -3.40
CA GLN A 313 -13.56 -6.28 -3.51
C GLN A 313 -13.64 -7.06 -2.19
N TYR A 314 -13.15 -6.46 -1.11
CA TYR A 314 -13.20 -7.02 0.23
C TYR A 314 -13.03 -5.95 1.32
N GLN A 315 -13.41 -6.34 2.53
CA GLN A 315 -13.13 -5.62 3.77
C GLN A 315 -12.25 -6.54 4.62
N LEU A 316 -11.08 -6.06 5.06
CA LEU A 316 -10.03 -6.91 5.64
C LEU A 316 -10.53 -7.70 6.85
N THR A 317 -11.20 -7.03 7.80
CA THR A 317 -11.71 -7.69 9.02
C THR A 317 -12.69 -8.81 8.71
N LYS A 318 -13.54 -8.64 7.69
CA LYS A 318 -14.52 -9.65 7.26
C LYS A 318 -13.88 -10.78 6.46
N ALA A 319 -12.97 -10.44 5.55
CA ALA A 319 -12.29 -11.43 4.70
C ALA A 319 -11.44 -12.39 5.52
N TYR A 320 -10.76 -11.87 6.55
CA TYR A 320 -9.81 -12.63 7.36
C TYR A 320 -10.30 -12.91 8.79
N TRP A 321 -11.54 -12.58 9.13
CA TRP A 321 -12.15 -12.86 10.44
C TRP A 321 -11.30 -12.35 11.61
N VAL A 322 -10.85 -11.10 11.50
CA VAL A 322 -10.06 -10.41 12.53
C VAL A 322 -10.80 -9.17 13.02
N PRO A 323 -10.61 -8.74 14.28
CA PRO A 323 -11.42 -7.66 14.87
C PRO A 323 -11.03 -6.25 14.38
N ASP A 324 -9.81 -6.07 13.89
CA ASP A 324 -9.28 -4.81 13.39
C ASP A 324 -8.06 -5.04 12.46
N THR A 325 -7.37 -3.96 12.08
CA THR A 325 -6.14 -3.96 11.28
C THR A 325 -4.88 -3.70 12.13
N SER A 326 -4.92 -4.01 13.43
CA SER A 326 -3.74 -3.91 14.30
C SER A 326 -2.65 -4.91 13.91
N ALA A 327 -1.41 -4.64 14.34
CA ALA A 327 -0.28 -5.54 14.14
C ALA A 327 -0.58 -6.98 14.62
N HIS A 328 -1.29 -7.15 15.74
CA HIS A 328 -1.70 -8.46 16.22
C HIS A 328 -2.75 -9.14 15.33
N SER A 329 -3.71 -8.39 14.81
CA SER A 329 -4.71 -8.94 13.87
C SER A 329 -4.07 -9.36 12.56
N VAL A 330 -3.20 -8.52 11.98
CA VAL A 330 -2.48 -8.83 10.74
C VAL A 330 -1.54 -10.03 10.91
N GLN A 331 -0.86 -10.14 12.06
CA GLN A 331 -0.11 -11.33 12.43
C GLN A 331 -0.97 -12.61 12.37
N ALA A 332 -2.18 -12.57 12.96
CA ALA A 332 -3.10 -13.71 12.92
C ALA A 332 -3.61 -14.02 11.49
N VAL A 333 -3.69 -13.01 10.62
CA VAL A 333 -3.97 -13.23 9.20
C VAL A 333 -2.82 -13.99 8.53
N LEU A 334 -1.57 -13.56 8.74
CA LEU A 334 -0.39 -14.22 8.19
C LEU A 334 -0.24 -15.67 8.68
N ASP A 335 -0.42 -15.90 9.97
CA ASP A 335 -0.39 -17.25 10.55
C ASP A 335 -1.41 -18.18 9.86
N ARG A 336 -2.59 -17.64 9.53
CA ARG A 336 -3.63 -18.38 8.83
C ARG A 336 -3.28 -18.60 7.36
N ILE A 337 -2.71 -17.61 6.67
CA ILE A 337 -2.26 -17.76 5.28
C ILE A 337 -1.20 -18.86 5.18
N ALA A 338 -0.23 -18.89 6.09
CA ALA A 338 0.82 -19.91 6.12
C ALA A 338 0.27 -21.33 6.41
N GLY A 339 -0.75 -21.42 7.26
CA GLY A 339 -1.31 -22.69 7.73
C GLY A 339 -2.50 -23.24 6.93
N ASP A 340 -3.19 -22.43 6.12
CA ASP A 340 -4.43 -22.80 5.45
C ASP A 340 -4.43 -22.43 3.96
N GLN A 341 -4.55 -23.44 3.08
CA GLN A 341 -4.53 -23.26 1.64
C GLN A 341 -5.71 -22.40 1.13
N GLY A 342 -6.85 -22.43 1.80
CA GLY A 342 -8.00 -21.60 1.45
C GLY A 342 -7.73 -20.11 1.72
N ALA A 343 -7.16 -19.80 2.88
CA ALA A 343 -6.73 -18.45 3.25
C ALA A 343 -5.63 -17.93 2.32
N LEU A 344 -4.63 -18.78 2.00
CA LEU A 344 -3.60 -18.45 1.00
C LEU A 344 -4.22 -18.15 -0.37
N GLN A 345 -5.17 -18.98 -0.81
CA GLN A 345 -5.85 -18.77 -2.09
C GLN A 345 -6.64 -17.45 -2.11
N HIS A 346 -7.36 -17.12 -1.03
CA HIS A 346 -8.08 -15.85 -0.94
C HIS A 346 -7.12 -14.65 -0.99
N TYR A 347 -6.02 -14.69 -0.21
CA TYR A 347 -4.97 -13.68 -0.27
C TYR A 347 -4.39 -13.54 -1.67
N TYR A 348 -4.06 -14.64 -2.34
CA TYR A 348 -3.47 -14.64 -3.68
C TYR A 348 -4.40 -14.01 -4.73
N VAL A 349 -5.71 -14.28 -4.65
CA VAL A 349 -6.72 -13.63 -5.50
C VAL A 349 -6.76 -12.13 -5.22
N TYR A 350 -6.84 -11.72 -3.95
CA TYR A 350 -6.89 -10.30 -3.60
C TYR A 350 -5.61 -9.54 -3.95
N ASN A 351 -4.46 -10.19 -3.87
CA ASN A 351 -3.16 -9.61 -4.18
C ASN A 351 -3.07 -9.10 -5.63
N SER A 352 -3.71 -9.77 -6.59
CA SER A 352 -3.83 -9.29 -7.98
C SER A 352 -5.06 -8.40 -8.21
N VAL A 353 -5.72 -7.94 -7.15
CA VAL A 353 -7.01 -7.26 -7.21
C VAL A 353 -8.06 -8.09 -7.96
N SER A 354 -8.11 -9.39 -7.69
CA SER A 354 -9.01 -10.33 -8.37
C SER A 354 -8.82 -10.40 -9.90
N TYR A 355 -7.66 -9.98 -10.43
CA TYR A 355 -7.32 -10.14 -11.85
C TYR A 355 -7.11 -11.60 -12.20
N TYR A 356 -6.32 -12.30 -11.39
CA TYR A 356 -5.97 -13.69 -11.59
C TYR A 356 -6.59 -14.57 -10.51
N ALA A 357 -7.55 -15.40 -10.92
CA ALA A 357 -8.24 -16.35 -10.05
C ALA A 357 -7.69 -17.78 -10.14
N GLY A 358 -6.49 -17.95 -10.71
CA GLY A 358 -5.84 -19.26 -10.78
C GLY A 358 -5.40 -19.74 -9.40
N VAL A 359 -5.15 -21.05 -9.28
CA VAL A 359 -4.69 -21.67 -8.03
C VAL A 359 -3.27 -21.18 -7.71
N CYS A 360 -3.04 -20.81 -6.45
CA CYS A 360 -1.70 -20.60 -5.91
C CYS A 360 -1.01 -21.97 -5.81
N ASP A 361 -0.16 -22.30 -6.80
CA ASP A 361 0.61 -23.54 -6.86
C ASP A 361 1.83 -23.49 -5.93
N GLU A 362 2.58 -24.59 -5.82
CA GLU A 362 3.75 -24.65 -4.91
C GLU A 362 4.82 -23.60 -5.24
N ALA A 363 4.99 -23.22 -6.52
CA ALA A 363 5.95 -22.20 -6.89
C ALA A 363 5.50 -20.80 -6.47
N ALA A 364 4.24 -20.43 -6.75
CA ALA A 364 3.65 -19.17 -6.28
C ALA A 364 3.58 -19.12 -4.75
N ARG A 365 3.33 -20.26 -4.11
CA ARG A 365 3.39 -20.41 -2.67
C ARG A 365 4.79 -20.15 -2.14
N VAL A 366 5.86 -20.66 -2.75
CA VAL A 366 7.23 -20.37 -2.30
C VAL A 366 7.53 -18.87 -2.40
N ASP A 367 7.01 -18.14 -3.38
CA ASP A 367 7.26 -16.70 -3.49
C ASP A 367 6.51 -15.91 -2.40
N VAL A 368 5.24 -16.27 -2.13
CA VAL A 368 4.43 -15.70 -1.05
C VAL A 368 4.94 -16.14 0.33
N ASP A 369 5.37 -17.39 0.48
CA ASP A 369 5.90 -17.97 1.70
C ASP A 369 7.31 -17.41 1.96
N ALA A 370 8.19 -17.22 0.97
CA ALA A 370 9.47 -16.55 1.19
C ALA A 370 9.27 -15.12 1.67
N TYR A 371 8.28 -14.42 1.11
CA TYR A 371 7.88 -13.09 1.55
C TYR A 371 7.31 -13.07 2.98
N THR A 372 6.46 -14.04 3.33
CA THR A 372 5.83 -14.14 4.66
C THR A 372 6.68 -14.88 5.71
N THR A 373 7.67 -15.69 5.33
CA THR A 373 8.52 -16.54 6.18
C THR A 373 9.89 -15.92 6.43
N CYS A 374 10.39 -15.04 5.54
CA CYS A 374 11.49 -14.09 5.88
C CYS A 374 11.16 -13.21 7.09
N LEU A 375 9.91 -13.24 7.55
CA LEU A 375 9.40 -12.54 8.71
C LEU A 375 9.30 -13.40 9.99
N TYR A 376 9.50 -14.73 9.92
CA TYR A 376 9.24 -15.63 11.06
C TYR A 376 10.42 -16.48 11.55
N LEU A 377 11.48 -16.68 10.77
CA LEU A 377 12.60 -17.52 11.23
C LEU A 377 13.75 -16.66 11.79
N PRO A 378 14.25 -16.97 13.01
CA PRO A 378 15.56 -16.48 13.41
C PRO A 378 16.60 -16.94 12.38
N LEU A 379 17.48 -16.04 11.97
CA LEU A 379 18.57 -16.22 10.99
C LEU A 379 19.30 -17.58 11.08
N LEU A 380 19.36 -18.18 12.26
CA LEU A 380 19.99 -19.48 12.50
C LEU A 380 19.26 -20.68 11.86
N LEU A 381 17.92 -20.66 11.79
CA LEU A 381 17.14 -21.79 11.25
C LEU A 381 17.05 -21.73 9.72
N MET A 382 17.07 -20.52 9.16
CA MET A 382 17.18 -20.25 7.71
C MET A 382 18.48 -20.83 7.13
N ALA A 383 19.60 -20.71 7.86
CA ALA A 383 20.90 -21.26 7.48
C ALA A 383 20.95 -22.80 7.51
N LEU A 384 20.15 -23.44 8.38
CA LEU A 384 20.10 -24.90 8.52
C LEU A 384 19.24 -25.59 7.44
N LEU A 385 18.25 -24.89 6.88
CA LEU A 385 17.34 -25.42 5.87
C LEU A 385 17.77 -25.13 4.42
N GLY A 386 18.86 -24.39 4.21
CA GLY A 386 19.36 -24.09 2.86
C GLY A 386 18.44 -23.21 2.02
N LEU A 387 17.44 -22.56 2.63
CA LEU A 387 16.42 -21.73 1.98
C LEU A 387 16.81 -20.24 1.87
N CYS A 388 17.94 -19.85 2.45
CA CYS A 388 18.52 -18.51 2.31
C CYS A 388 20.04 -18.61 2.23
N THR A 389 20.59 -18.68 1.02
CA THR A 389 22.03 -18.49 0.80
C THR A 389 22.45 -17.04 0.61
N LEU A 390 21.54 -16.05 0.69
CA LEU A 390 21.91 -14.64 0.65
C LEU A 390 20.99 -13.79 1.55
N VAL A 391 21.30 -13.78 2.85
CA VAL A 391 21.18 -12.57 3.68
C VAL A 391 22.60 -12.25 4.12
N LEU A 392 23.28 -11.47 3.29
CA LEU A 392 24.45 -10.65 3.61
C LEU A 392 24.30 -9.36 2.83
#